data_AF-A0A2N0R8X8-F1
#
_entry.id   AF-A0A2N0R8X8-F1
#
_cell.length_a   1.000
_cell.length_b   1.000
_cell.length_c   1.000
_cell.angle_alpha   90.00
_cell.angle_beta   90.00
_cell.angle_gamma   90.00
#
_symmetry.space_group_name_H-M   'P 1'
#
loop_
_entity.id
_entity.type
_entity.pdbx_description
1 polymer ?
#
loop_
_entity_poly.entity_id
_entity_poly.type
_entity_poly.pdbx_seq_one_letter_code
_entity_poly.pdbx_strand_id
1 'polypeptide(L)'
;HYGIRCDCCNHTVRGMRWKCTSCEDYDLCQICKPKSYIHHHPDDHVFELVPHSRTSHRAPQFAVHHGIVCKCCDKTILGMRWKCTFCNNYDLCQDCKSKSSNIHDHPNNHAFQPIAYPEFKFDISGML
;
A
#
# COMPACT_ATOMS: atom_id res chain seq x y z
N HIS A 1 -3.43 9.32 7.85
CA HIS A 1 -4.06 8.98 9.13
C HIS A 1 -3.83 10.15 10.08
N TYR A 2 -4.87 10.97 10.34
CA TYR A 2 -4.70 12.16 11.18
C TYR A 2 -4.31 11.75 12.62
N GLY A 3 -3.38 12.48 13.23
CA GLY A 3 -2.88 12.17 14.58
C GLY A 3 -1.93 11.00 14.69
N ILE A 4 -1.71 10.20 13.64
CA ILE A 4 -0.79 9.05 13.66
C ILE A 4 0.57 9.46 13.10
N ARG A 5 1.64 9.26 13.87
CA ARG A 5 3.02 9.51 13.47
C ARG A 5 3.70 8.19 13.13
N CYS A 6 4.70 8.25 12.26
CA CYS A 6 5.57 7.10 11.99
C CYS A 6 6.67 7.06 13.04
N ASP A 7 6.86 5.92 13.72
CA ASP A 7 7.88 5.77 14.77
C ASP A 7 9.32 5.82 14.24
N CYS A 8 9.50 5.65 12.94
CA CYS A 8 10.80 5.78 12.28
C CYS A 8 11.14 7.24 11.91
N CYS A 9 10.30 7.90 11.11
CA CYS A 9 10.61 9.23 10.56
C CYS A 9 9.92 10.38 11.29
N ASN A 10 9.07 10.07 12.29
CA ASN A 10 8.32 11.01 13.11
C ASN A 10 7.32 11.94 12.36
N HIS A 11 7.19 11.77 11.04
CA HIS A 11 6.19 12.46 10.24
C HIS A 11 4.81 11.83 10.38
N THR A 12 3.76 12.62 10.16
CA THR A 12 2.39 12.10 10.06
C THR A 12 2.32 11.03 8.97
N VAL A 13 1.70 9.90 9.29
CA VAL A 13 1.52 8.81 8.33
C VAL A 13 0.58 9.26 7.21
N ARG A 14 1.18 9.57 6.07
CA ARG A 14 0.53 9.85 4.79
C ARG A 14 0.55 8.58 3.95
N GLY A 15 -0.52 8.33 3.20
CA GLY A 15 -0.65 7.11 2.42
C GLY A 15 -0.99 5.90 3.29
N MET A 16 -0.22 4.82 3.14
CA MET A 16 -0.37 3.57 3.89
C MET A 16 0.18 3.66 5.31
N ARG A 17 -0.58 3.14 6.27
CA ARG A 17 -0.18 2.93 7.66
C ARG A 17 0.07 1.44 7.89
N TRP A 18 1.23 1.12 8.45
CA TRP A 18 1.60 -0.24 8.82
C TRP A 18 1.75 -0.31 10.32
N LYS A 19 0.83 -0.99 11.00
CA LYS A 19 0.88 -1.13 12.46
C LYS A 19 1.54 -2.44 12.82
N CYS A 20 2.48 -2.41 13.76
CA CYS A 20 3.04 -3.60 14.38
C CYS A 20 1.94 -4.31 15.18
N THR A 21 1.79 -5.62 15.00
CA THR A 21 0.79 -6.42 15.73
C THR A 21 1.26 -6.82 17.13
N SER A 22 2.56 -6.72 17.40
CA SER A 22 3.18 -7.09 18.68
C SER A 22 3.38 -5.90 19.63
N CYS A 23 3.31 -4.67 19.12
CA CYS A 23 3.50 -3.45 19.91
C CYS A 23 2.21 -2.66 20.05
N GLU A 24 2.00 -2.07 21.23
CA GLU A 24 0.83 -1.25 21.53
C GLU A 24 0.75 -0.02 20.62
N ASP A 25 1.86 0.69 20.43
CA ASP A 25 1.96 1.88 19.59
C ASP A 25 3.27 1.86 18.78
N TYR A 26 3.24 1.21 17.62
CA TYR A 26 4.32 1.25 16.66
C TYR A 26 3.78 1.18 15.24
N ASP A 27 3.96 2.26 14.49
CA ASP A 27 3.43 2.54 13.18
C ASP A 27 4.53 2.97 12.20
N LEU A 28 4.53 2.35 11.02
CA LEU A 28 5.40 2.72 9.91
C LEU A 28 4.58 3.32 8.77
N CYS A 29 5.09 4.40 8.17
CA CYS A 29 4.53 4.94 6.94
C CYS A 29 4.94 4.09 5.72
N GLN A 30 4.31 4.36 4.57
CA GLN A 30 4.60 3.68 3.30
C GLN A 30 6.07 3.74 2.85
N ILE A 31 6.84 4.74 3.30
CA ILE A 31 8.25 4.92 2.95
C ILE A 31 9.17 4.13 3.89
N CYS A 32 8.83 4.08 5.18
CA CYS A 32 9.64 3.43 6.20
C CYS A 32 9.39 1.93 6.27
N LYS A 33 8.18 1.45 5.94
CA LYS A 33 7.87 0.00 6.02
C LYS A 33 8.79 -0.89 5.17
N PRO A 34 9.12 -0.56 3.90
CA PRO A 34 10.06 -1.35 3.11
C PRO A 34 11.48 -1.35 3.67
N LYS A 35 11.80 -0.37 4.52
CA LYS A 35 13.10 -0.15 5.16
C LYS A 35 13.07 -0.55 6.65
N SER A 36 12.08 -1.32 7.10
CA SER A 36 11.94 -1.64 8.53
C SER A 36 13.20 -2.32 9.11
N TYR A 37 13.91 -3.10 8.29
CA TYR A 37 15.14 -3.81 8.64
C TYR A 37 16.34 -2.90 8.98
N ILE A 38 16.31 -1.60 8.62
CA ILE A 38 17.37 -0.65 9.00
C ILE A 38 17.00 0.19 10.23
N HIS A 39 15.84 -0.07 10.85
CA HIS A 39 15.38 0.63 12.04
C HIS A 39 15.45 -0.29 13.25
N HIS A 40 15.71 0.26 14.44
CA HIS A 40 15.82 -0.52 15.68
C HIS A 40 14.45 -1.00 16.16
N HIS A 41 13.94 -2.08 15.58
CA HIS A 41 12.71 -2.77 15.94
C HIS A 41 12.91 -4.27 15.74
N PRO A 42 12.33 -5.16 16.58
CA PRO A 42 12.47 -6.59 16.40
C PRO A 42 11.97 -7.05 15.02
N ASP A 43 12.80 -7.83 14.31
CA ASP A 43 12.49 -8.29 12.95
C ASP A 43 11.40 -9.37 12.90
N ASP A 44 11.13 -10.03 14.03
CA ASP A 44 10.08 -11.05 14.18
C ASP A 44 8.68 -10.45 14.42
N HIS A 45 8.60 -9.13 14.64
CA HIS A 45 7.33 -8.44 14.77
C HIS A 45 6.62 -8.28 13.41
N VAL A 46 5.40 -8.79 13.34
CA VAL A 46 4.57 -8.71 12.14
C VAL A 46 3.92 -7.33 12.02
N PHE A 47 3.79 -6.85 10.79
CA PHE A 47 3.09 -5.59 10.48
C PHE A 47 1.85 -5.86 9.64
N GLU A 48 0.76 -5.21 10.00
CA GLU A 48 -0.48 -5.21 9.22
C GLU A 48 -0.72 -3.85 8.57
N LEU A 49 -1.21 -3.89 7.33
CA LEU A 49 -1.70 -2.70 6.65
C LEU A 49 -3.00 -2.26 7.32
N VAL A 50 -2.99 -1.08 7.93
CA VAL A 50 -4.20 -0.46 8.50
C VAL A 50 -4.89 0.34 7.41
N PRO A 51 -6.09 -0.08 6.95
CA PRO A 51 -6.85 0.70 5.98
C PRO A 51 -7.22 2.06 6.57
N HIS A 52 -7.34 3.06 5.70
CA HIS A 52 -7.81 4.38 6.09
C HIS A 52 -9.22 4.28 6.67
N SER A 53 -9.61 5.21 7.56
CA SER A 53 -10.99 5.25 8.05
C SER A 53 -11.96 5.21 6.88
N ARG A 54 -12.91 4.26 6.90
CA ARG A 54 -13.89 4.09 5.82
C ARG A 54 -14.74 5.32 5.60
N THR A 55 -14.82 6.23 6.58
CA THR A 55 -15.57 7.50 6.52
C THR A 55 -14.77 8.66 5.94
N SER A 56 -13.47 8.49 5.67
CA SER A 56 -12.65 9.54 5.07
C SER A 56 -12.89 9.61 3.56
N HIS A 57 -13.24 10.78 3.03
CA HIS A 57 -13.28 11.01 1.57
C HIS A 57 -11.91 10.83 0.91
N ARG A 58 -10.82 10.85 1.69
CA ARG A 58 -9.45 10.56 1.23
C ARG A 58 -9.05 9.10 1.45
N ALA A 59 -10.00 8.21 1.72
CA ALA A 59 -9.70 6.79 1.87
C ALA A 59 -9.39 6.14 0.51
N PRO A 60 -8.48 5.13 0.47
CA PRO A 60 -8.08 4.46 -0.76
C PRO A 60 -9.25 3.88 -1.56
N GLN A 61 -10.33 3.44 -0.89
CA GLN A 61 -11.51 2.88 -1.55
C GLN A 61 -12.20 3.82 -2.55
N PHE A 62 -11.96 5.14 -2.45
CA PHE A 62 -12.48 6.15 -3.37
C PHE A 62 -11.44 6.58 -4.42
N ALA A 63 -10.21 6.02 -4.37
CA ALA A 63 -9.18 6.33 -5.34
C ALA A 63 -9.53 5.73 -6.71
N VAL A 64 -9.38 6.54 -7.76
CA VAL A 64 -9.55 6.13 -9.16
C VAL A 64 -8.18 6.17 -9.83
N HIS A 65 -7.73 5.03 -10.35
CA HIS A 65 -6.48 4.94 -11.11
C HIS A 65 -6.77 5.08 -12.61
N HIS A 66 -7.00 6.31 -13.07
CA HIS A 66 -7.28 6.59 -14.48
C HIS A 66 -6.23 5.99 -15.42
N GLY A 67 -6.69 5.34 -16.49
CA GLY A 67 -5.82 4.69 -17.48
C GLY A 67 -5.18 3.37 -17.01
N ILE A 68 -5.41 2.95 -15.76
CA ILE A 68 -4.92 1.68 -15.23
C ILE A 68 -6.07 0.69 -15.13
N VAL A 69 -5.91 -0.45 -15.81
CA VAL A 69 -6.94 -1.47 -15.96
C VAL A 69 -6.49 -2.77 -15.29
N CYS A 70 -7.40 -3.39 -14.53
CA CYS A 70 -7.18 -4.70 -13.94
C CYS A 70 -7.04 -5.77 -15.03
N LYS A 71 -5.95 -6.54 -15.01
CA LYS A 71 -5.70 -7.61 -16.00
C LYS A 71 -6.60 -8.85 -15.89
N CYS A 72 -7.39 -8.94 -14.82
CA CYS A 72 -8.30 -10.07 -14.60
C CYS A 72 -9.75 -9.74 -14.99
N CYS A 73 -10.20 -8.50 -14.77
CA CYS A 73 -11.61 -8.13 -15.00
C CYS A 73 -11.81 -6.99 -16.00
N ASP A 74 -10.72 -6.48 -16.59
CA ASP A 74 -10.69 -5.42 -17.60
C ASP A 74 -11.39 -4.10 -17.21
N LYS A 75 -11.62 -3.89 -15.91
CA LYS A 75 -12.18 -2.66 -15.37
C LYS A 75 -11.08 -1.71 -14.92
N THR A 76 -11.36 -0.40 -15.02
CA THR A 76 -10.53 0.63 -14.37
C THR A 76 -10.44 0.32 -12.87
N ILE A 77 -9.23 0.40 -12.32
CA ILE A 77 -9.03 0.08 -10.91
C ILE A 77 -9.59 1.22 -10.04
N LEU A 78 -10.58 0.84 -9.23
CA LEU A 78 -11.13 1.61 -8.12
C LEU A 78 -10.62 1.00 -6.82
N GLY A 79 -10.21 1.82 -5.86
CA GLY A 79 -9.68 1.31 -4.61
C GLY A 79 -8.18 0.97 -4.68
N MET A 80 -7.79 -0.05 -3.91
CA MET A 80 -6.41 -0.54 -3.90
C MET A 80 -6.02 -1.15 -5.25
N ARG A 81 -4.98 -0.59 -5.86
CA ARG A 81 -4.26 -1.18 -7.00
C ARG A 81 -3.16 -2.12 -6.49
N TRP A 82 -3.04 -3.29 -7.10
CA TRP A 82 -1.96 -4.24 -6.84
C TRP A 82 -1.11 -4.36 -8.09
N LYS A 83 0.07 -3.73 -8.08
CA LYS A 83 1.01 -3.76 -9.19
C LYS A 83 1.98 -4.91 -9.01
N CYS A 84 2.10 -5.77 -10.03
CA CYS A 84 3.16 -6.76 -10.08
C CYS A 84 4.53 -6.07 -10.09
N THR A 85 5.46 -6.52 -9.24
CA THR A 85 6.82 -5.95 -9.15
C THR A 85 7.74 -6.46 -10.26
N PHE A 86 7.36 -7.52 -10.97
CA PHE A 86 8.14 -8.15 -12.03
C PHE A 86 7.64 -7.79 -13.44
N CYS A 87 6.40 -7.32 -13.58
CA CYS A 87 5.80 -7.02 -14.87
C CYS A 87 5.43 -5.55 -14.99
N ASN A 88 5.76 -4.95 -16.13
CA ASN A 88 5.50 -3.52 -16.37
C ASN A 88 4.01 -3.19 -16.34
N ASN A 89 3.18 -4.01 -16.99
CA ASN A 89 1.77 -3.73 -17.24
C ASN A 89 0.83 -4.79 -16.65
N TYR A 90 1.14 -5.30 -15.46
CA TYR A 90 0.26 -6.27 -14.78
C TYR A 90 -0.22 -5.69 -13.45
N ASP A 91 -1.49 -5.30 -13.45
CA ASP A 91 -2.17 -4.68 -12.32
C ASP A 91 -3.45 -5.44 -12.02
N LEU A 92 -3.76 -5.60 -10.73
CA LEU A 92 -5.00 -6.21 -10.26
C LEU A 92 -5.74 -5.23 -9.34
N CYS A 93 -7.08 -5.22 -9.41
CA CYS A 93 -7.88 -4.60 -8.36
C CYS A 93 -7.88 -5.48 -7.10
N GLN A 94 -8.33 -4.91 -5.97
CA GLN A 94 -8.42 -5.63 -4.69
C GLN A 94 -9.18 -6.96 -4.80
N ASP A 95 -10.35 -6.96 -5.44
CA ASP A 95 -11.20 -8.16 -5.54
C ASP A 95 -10.53 -9.28 -6.32
N CYS A 96 -9.86 -8.93 -7.43
CA CYS A 96 -9.12 -9.90 -8.24
C CYS A 96 -7.89 -10.40 -7.49
N LYS A 97 -7.16 -9.52 -6.78
CA LYS A 97 -6.00 -9.92 -5.97
C LYS A 97 -6.37 -10.86 -4.83
N SER A 98 -7.49 -10.62 -4.15
CA SER A 98 -7.95 -11.47 -3.03
C SER A 98 -8.35 -12.87 -3.47
N LYS A 99 -8.76 -13.05 -4.74
CA LYS A 99 -9.08 -14.35 -5.33
C LYS A 99 -7.84 -15.06 -5.92
N SER A 100 -6.68 -14.38 -5.94
CA SER A 100 -5.50 -14.69 -6.77
C SER A 100 -4.59 -15.82 -6.25
N SER A 101 -5.08 -16.81 -5.51
CA SER A 101 -4.23 -17.96 -5.19
C SER A 101 -3.79 -18.73 -6.45
N ASN A 102 -4.52 -18.61 -7.58
CA ASN A 102 -4.22 -19.24 -8.87
C ASN A 102 -4.77 -18.49 -10.11
N ILE A 103 -4.76 -17.16 -10.14
CA ILE A 103 -5.49 -16.40 -11.16
C ILE A 103 -4.59 -16.01 -12.37
N HIS A 104 -4.99 -16.52 -13.55
CA HIS A 104 -4.68 -16.06 -14.91
C HIS A 104 -3.20 -15.98 -15.32
N ASP A 105 -2.60 -17.13 -15.66
CA ASP A 105 -1.34 -17.24 -16.43
C ASP A 105 -0.21 -16.32 -15.95
N HIS A 106 -0.25 -15.93 -14.68
CA HIS A 106 0.74 -15.06 -14.07
C HIS A 106 1.56 -15.89 -13.10
N PRO A 107 2.89 -15.82 -13.16
CA PRO A 107 3.73 -16.57 -12.24
C PRO A 107 3.34 -16.29 -10.78
N ASN A 108 2.95 -17.33 -10.04
CA ASN A 108 2.52 -17.23 -8.64
C ASN A 108 3.66 -16.75 -7.70
N ASN A 109 4.91 -16.76 -8.17
CA ASN A 109 6.08 -16.25 -7.45
C ASN A 109 6.28 -14.73 -7.63
N HIS A 110 5.50 -14.05 -8.47
CA HIS A 110 5.59 -12.61 -8.61
C HIS A 110 4.93 -11.91 -7.41
N ALA A 111 5.73 -11.09 -6.72
CA ALA A 111 5.24 -10.24 -5.67
C ALA A 111 4.38 -9.09 -6.23
N PHE A 112 3.42 -8.65 -5.43
CA PHE A 112 2.57 -7.51 -5.72
C PHE A 112 2.80 -6.41 -4.70
N GLN A 113 3.02 -5.20 -5.19
CA GLN A 113 3.08 -4.00 -4.38
C GLN A 113 1.69 -3.35 -4.35
N PRO A 114 1.14 -3.05 -3.16
CA PRO A 114 -0.07 -2.27 -3.08
C PRO A 114 0.23 -0.80 -3.43
N ILE A 115 -0.68 -0.16 -4.16
CA ILE A 115 -0.66 1.25 -4.51
C ILE A 115 -2.05 1.79 -4.19
N ALA A 116 -2.16 2.52 -3.08
CA ALA A 116 -3.44 2.99 -2.54
C ALA A 116 -3.97 4.27 -3.20
N TYR A 117 -3.07 5.07 -3.76
CA TYR A 117 -3.40 6.36 -4.37
C TYR A 117 -2.71 6.45 -5.73
N PRO A 118 -3.34 7.04 -6.76
CA PRO A 118 -2.67 7.34 -8.00
C PRO A 118 -1.44 8.21 -7.73
N GLU A 119 -0.41 8.05 -8.54
CA GLU A 119 0.83 8.82 -8.51
C GLU A 119 0.54 10.31 -8.80
N PHE A 120 -0.06 11.02 -7.85
CA PHE A 120 0.12 12.45 -7.74
C PHE A 120 1.52 12.62 -7.18
N LYS A 121 2.40 13.26 -7.94
CA LYS A 121 3.73 13.69 -7.50
C LYS A 121 3.63 14.13 -6.04
N PHE A 122 4.13 13.29 -5.13
CA PHE A 122 4.40 13.77 -3.78
C PHE A 122 5.45 14.85 -4.00
N ASP A 123 5.01 16.09 -3.89
CA ASP A 123 5.88 17.25 -4.04
C ASP A 123 6.90 17.18 -2.90
N ILE A 124 8.03 16.55 -3.19
CA ILE A 124 9.21 16.42 -2.32
C ILE A 124 9.92 17.76 -2.15
N SER A 125 9.43 18.82 -2.79
CA SER A 125 9.91 20.21 -2.64
C SER A 125 9.74 20.78 -1.22
N GLY A 126 9.03 20.08 -0.31
CA GLY A 126 8.90 20.47 1.10
C GLY A 126 9.80 19.69 2.07
N MET A 127 10.76 18.90 1.60
CA MET A 127 11.73 18.15 2.43
C MET A 127 13.18 18.57 2.18
N LEU A 128 13.41 19.82 1.75
CA LEU A 128 14.70 20.50 1.79
C LEU A 128 14.57 21.78 2.62
#